data_AF-A0A2V9CGB0-F1
#
_entry.id   AF-A0A2V9CGB0-F1
#
_cell.length_a   1.000
_cell.length_b   1.000
_cell.length_c   1.000
_cell.angle_alpha   90.00
_cell.angle_beta   90.00
_cell.angle_gamma   90.00
#
_symmetry.space_group_name_H-M   'P 1'
#
loop_
_entity.id
_entity.type
_entity.pdbx_description
1 polymer ?
#
loop_
_entity_poly.entity_id
_entity_poly.type
_entity_poly.pdbx_seq_one_letter_code
_entity_poly.pdbx_strand_id
1 'polypeptide(L)'
;MWFSLSALEVVVAVVLWGPTFLSAQAQSGAITKTAAKTNTEAAASKKAWTMPRTPDGRPDLQGYWTSLSFTPMERPAKYGNREFLTDQETQELFNAGVRGSFDGAAGT
;
A
#
# COMPACT_ATOMS: atom_id res chain seq x y z
N MET A 1 62.76 -3.88 29.36
CA MET A 1 63.78 -3.89 28.29
C MET A 1 63.12 -3.39 27.03
N TRP A 2 63.69 -2.30 26.50
CA TRP A 2 63.25 -1.52 25.36
C TRP A 2 64.26 -1.78 24.23
N PHE A 3 63.77 -2.22 23.06
CA PHE A 3 64.42 -2.01 21.76
C PHE A 3 63.26 -1.74 20.79
N SER A 4 63.06 -0.51 20.30
CA SER A 4 63.88 0.28 19.37
C SER A 4 63.55 0.00 17.90
N LEU A 5 62.94 1.02 17.28
CA LEU A 5 63.21 1.54 15.94
C LEU A 5 62.95 0.63 14.73
N SER A 6 61.92 0.95 13.95
CA SER A 6 62.05 1.54 12.60
C SER A 6 60.64 1.76 12.06
N ALA A 7 60.18 3.00 12.06
CA ALA A 7 60.42 3.94 10.97
C ALA A 7 59.66 3.50 9.71
N LEU A 8 58.58 4.26 9.45
CA LEU A 8 58.39 4.83 8.13
C LEU A 8 57.91 3.92 6.98
N GLU A 9 57.11 2.87 7.17
CA GLU A 9 56.70 2.06 6.00
C GLU A 9 55.22 1.65 5.90
N VAL A 10 54.31 2.14 6.75
CA VAL A 10 52.86 1.85 6.56
C VAL A 10 51.99 3.10 6.40
N VAL A 11 52.61 4.25 6.12
CA VAL A 11 51.84 5.46 5.75
C VAL A 11 51.41 5.45 4.28
N VAL A 12 52.00 4.62 3.41
CA VAL A 12 51.71 4.63 1.96
C VAL A 12 50.56 3.69 1.53
N ALA A 13 50.19 2.66 2.31
CA ALA A 13 49.23 1.66 1.83
C ALA A 13 47.74 1.94 2.16
N VAL A 14 47.41 2.86 3.08
CA VAL A 14 46.01 3.13 3.48
C VAL A 14 45.33 4.21 2.63
N VAL A 15 46.08 4.90 1.75
CA VAL A 15 45.56 6.00 0.92
C VAL A 15 44.75 5.53 -0.28
N LEU A 16 44.82 4.25 -0.67
CA LEU A 16 44.13 3.78 -1.88
C LEU A 16 42.81 3.01 -1.66
N TRP A 17 42.40 2.68 -0.42
CA TRP A 17 41.18 1.86 -0.19
C TRP A 17 40.36 2.25 1.06
N GLY A 18 40.25 3.56 1.36
CA GLY A 18 39.38 4.07 2.44
C GLY A 18 38.38 5.13 1.94
N PRO A 19 37.07 5.01 2.20
CA PRO A 19 36.09 6.00 1.76
C PRO A 19 36.24 7.31 2.57
N THR A 20 36.63 8.38 1.90
CA THR A 20 36.65 9.73 2.49
C THR A 20 35.22 10.23 2.65
N PHE A 21 34.72 10.19 3.88
CA PHE A 21 33.54 10.94 4.26
C PHE A 21 33.83 12.44 4.09
N LEU A 22 33.24 13.00 3.05
CA LEU A 22 33.30 14.42 2.74
C LEU A 22 32.46 15.19 3.76
N SER A 23 33.10 15.79 4.77
CA SER A 23 32.45 16.75 5.65
C SER A 23 32.15 18.03 4.85
N ALA A 24 30.88 18.22 4.48
CA ALA A 24 30.41 19.43 3.82
C ALA A 24 30.52 20.63 4.77
N GLN A 25 31.51 21.50 4.55
CA GLN A 25 31.41 22.89 4.95
C GLN A 25 30.62 23.66 3.87
N ALA A 26 29.57 24.33 4.31
CA ALA A 26 28.64 25.08 3.49
C ALA A 26 29.29 26.35 2.91
N GLN A 27 29.17 26.54 1.60
CA GLN A 27 29.37 27.85 0.96
C GLN A 27 28.07 28.65 1.07
N SER A 28 28.12 29.73 1.84
CA SER A 28 27.10 30.79 1.84
C SER A 28 27.03 31.48 0.49
N GLY A 29 25.82 31.61 -0.08
CA GLY A 29 25.57 32.42 -1.27
C GLY A 29 24.16 32.20 -1.81
N ALA A 30 23.30 33.21 -1.64
CA ALA A 30 21.88 33.18 -1.94
C ALA A 30 21.53 32.80 -3.38
N ILE A 31 20.59 31.86 -3.58
CA ILE A 31 19.80 31.76 -4.81
C ILE A 31 18.39 31.21 -4.52
N THR A 32 17.41 32.09 -4.77
CA THR A 32 16.00 31.82 -5.11
C THR A 32 15.25 30.71 -4.38
N LYS A 33 14.37 31.15 -3.46
CA LYS A 33 13.22 30.39 -2.97
C LYS A 33 12.20 30.19 -4.10
N THR A 34 12.48 29.27 -5.02
CA THR A 34 11.46 28.67 -5.89
C THR A 34 10.87 27.46 -5.18
N ALA A 35 9.54 27.44 -5.16
CA ALA A 35 8.69 26.56 -4.40
C ALA A 35 9.03 25.07 -4.56
N ALA A 36 9.29 24.41 -3.43
CA ALA A 36 8.75 23.08 -3.20
C ALA A 36 7.57 23.28 -2.23
N LYS A 37 6.34 23.23 -2.75
CA LYS A 37 5.22 22.83 -1.91
C LYS A 37 5.48 21.36 -1.60
N THR A 38 6.24 21.08 -0.55
CA THR A 38 6.13 19.79 0.11
C THR A 38 4.71 19.75 0.62
N ASN A 39 3.85 19.02 -0.10
CA ASN A 39 2.62 18.53 0.46
C ASN A 39 3.02 17.53 1.55
N THR A 40 3.47 18.06 2.68
CA THR A 40 3.57 17.34 3.93
C THR A 40 2.13 17.18 4.36
N GLU A 41 1.44 16.26 3.68
CA GLU A 41 0.24 15.67 4.21
C GLU A 41 0.67 15.07 5.55
N ALA A 42 0.20 15.70 6.62
CA ALA A 42 0.52 15.31 7.97
C ALA A 42 0.35 13.80 8.04
N ALA A 43 1.45 13.08 8.27
CA ALA A 43 1.40 11.67 8.59
C ALA A 43 0.70 11.58 9.94
N ALA A 44 -0.63 11.62 9.92
CA ALA A 44 -1.45 11.29 11.05
C ALA A 44 -1.00 9.90 11.46
N SER A 45 -0.44 9.80 12.67
CA SER A 45 -0.14 8.53 13.31
C SER A 45 -1.41 7.67 13.22
N LYS A 46 -1.42 6.72 12.28
CA LYS A 46 -2.50 5.75 12.17
C LYS A 46 -2.37 4.90 13.41
N LYS A 47 -3.23 5.16 14.39
CA LYS A 47 -3.35 4.32 15.58
C LYS A 47 -3.47 2.87 15.12
N ALA A 48 -2.59 2.01 15.62
CA ALA A 48 -2.63 0.59 15.28
C ALA A 48 -4.02 0.05 15.67
N TRP A 49 -4.77 -0.43 14.69
CA TRP A 49 -6.09 -1.01 14.92
C TRP A 49 -5.93 -2.35 15.66
N THR A 50 -6.62 -2.49 16.79
CA THR A 50 -6.71 -3.76 17.52
C THR A 50 -8.09 -4.35 17.30
N MET A 51 -8.14 -5.63 16.93
CA MET A 51 -9.39 -6.34 16.68
C MET A 51 -10.13 -6.55 18.01
N PRO A 52 -11.38 -6.06 18.16
CA PRO A 52 -12.19 -6.33 19.33
C PRO A 52 -12.42 -7.83 19.49
N ARG A 53 -12.49 -8.30 20.74
CA ARG A 53 -12.68 -9.71 21.05
C ARG A 53 -13.80 -9.92 22.05
N THR A 54 -14.50 -11.03 21.88
CA THR A 54 -15.50 -11.51 22.83
C THR A 54 -14.84 -12.00 24.13
N PRO A 55 -15.59 -12.20 25.23
CA PRO A 55 -15.04 -12.72 26.49
C PRO A 55 -14.37 -14.10 26.38
N ASP A 56 -14.80 -14.94 25.43
CA ASP A 56 -14.18 -16.22 25.09
C ASP A 56 -12.95 -16.08 24.17
N GLY A 57 -12.53 -14.85 23.86
CA GLY A 57 -11.29 -14.56 23.14
C GLY A 57 -11.38 -14.65 21.61
N ARG A 58 -12.58 -14.82 21.05
CA ARG A 58 -12.79 -14.82 19.59
C ARG A 58 -12.86 -13.41 19.03
N PRO A 59 -12.56 -13.20 17.72
CA PRO A 59 -12.87 -11.95 17.04
C PRO A 59 -14.33 -11.57 17.20
N ASP A 60 -14.60 -10.34 17.62
CA ASP A 60 -15.96 -9.81 17.66
C ASP A 60 -16.35 -9.29 16.28
N LEU A 61 -17.31 -9.97 15.64
CA LEU A 61 -17.87 -9.64 14.33
C LEU A 61 -19.29 -9.04 14.42
N GLN A 62 -19.69 -8.52 15.59
CA GLN A 62 -20.96 -7.82 15.71
C GLN A 62 -20.99 -6.53 14.85
N GLY A 63 -22.15 -6.20 14.29
CA GLY A 63 -22.36 -5.01 13.47
C GLY A 63 -23.42 -5.19 12.39
N TYR A 64 -23.62 -4.15 11.58
CA TYR A 64 -24.49 -4.22 10.40
C TYR A 64 -23.66 -4.66 9.20
N TRP A 65 -24.02 -5.80 8.64
CA TRP A 65 -23.39 -6.37 7.45
C TRP A 65 -24.40 -6.37 6.30
N THR A 66 -23.93 -6.04 5.10
CA THR A 66 -24.73 -6.17 3.87
C THR A 66 -24.32 -7.44 3.13
N SER A 67 -25.30 -8.19 2.62
CA SER A 67 -25.07 -9.38 1.80
C SER A 67 -25.68 -9.16 0.41
N LEU A 68 -25.18 -8.13 -0.28
CA LEU A 68 -25.65 -7.78 -1.62
C LEU A 68 -24.82 -8.53 -2.65
N SER A 69 -25.49 -9.34 -3.47
CA SER A 69 -24.92 -9.91 -4.68
C SER A 69 -25.81 -9.57 -5.87
N PHE A 70 -25.22 -8.92 -6.88
CA PHE A 70 -25.90 -8.64 -8.14
C PHE A 70 -25.63 -9.73 -9.18
N THR A 71 -24.63 -10.59 -8.95
CA THR A 71 -24.33 -11.71 -9.83
C THR A 71 -25.32 -12.84 -9.54
N PRO A 72 -26.06 -13.35 -10.54
CA PRO A 72 -26.94 -14.49 -10.37
C PRO A 72 -26.17 -15.74 -9.90
N MET A 73 -26.81 -16.55 -9.04
CA MET A 73 -26.22 -17.81 -8.54
C MET A 73 -26.03 -18.85 -9.65
N GLU A 74 -26.91 -18.82 -10.64
CA GLU A 74 -26.89 -19.72 -11.79
C GLU A 74 -26.63 -18.93 -13.07
N ARG A 75 -25.92 -19.53 -14.02
CA ARG A 75 -25.71 -18.94 -15.33
C ARG A 75 -27.04 -18.85 -16.08
N PRO A 76 -27.46 -17.66 -16.57
CA PRO A 76 -28.67 -17.55 -17.36
C PRO A 76 -28.67 -18.48 -18.57
N ALA A 77 -29.79 -19.15 -18.83
CA ALA A 77 -29.93 -20.15 -19.90
C ALA A 77 -29.52 -19.63 -21.29
N LYS A 78 -29.70 -18.32 -21.55
CA LYS A 78 -29.29 -17.66 -22.81
C LYS A 78 -27.78 -17.77 -23.10
N TYR A 79 -26.95 -17.97 -22.07
CA TYR A 79 -25.51 -18.14 -22.21
C TYR A 79 -25.08 -19.62 -22.23
N GLY A 80 -25.94 -20.56 -21.83
CA GLY A 80 -25.73 -22.00 -21.90
C GLY A 80 -24.31 -22.44 -21.49
N ASN A 81 -23.66 -23.21 -22.36
CA ASN A 81 -22.31 -23.73 -22.17
C ASN A 81 -21.20 -22.81 -22.71
N ARG A 82 -21.50 -21.55 -23.06
CA ARG A 82 -20.48 -20.62 -23.56
C ARG A 82 -19.43 -20.36 -22.48
N GLU A 83 -18.16 -20.54 -22.81
CA GLU A 83 -17.04 -20.33 -21.89
C GLU A 83 -16.87 -18.84 -21.54
N PHE A 84 -16.98 -17.96 -22.53
CA PHE A 84 -16.70 -16.53 -22.38
C PHE A 84 -17.88 -15.65 -22.79
N LEU A 85 -18.04 -14.58 -22.03
CA LEU A 85 -18.91 -13.45 -22.35
C LEU A 85 -18.05 -12.31 -22.89
N THR A 86 -18.62 -11.51 -23.77
CA THR A 86 -18.05 -10.22 -24.13
C THR A 86 -18.17 -9.25 -22.96
N ASP A 87 -17.36 -8.18 -22.98
CA ASP A 87 -17.43 -7.13 -21.94
C ASP A 87 -18.82 -6.48 -21.89
N GLN A 88 -19.43 -6.27 -23.05
CA GLN A 88 -20.77 -5.71 -23.16
C GLN A 88 -21.82 -6.63 -22.49
N GLU A 89 -21.81 -7.92 -22.81
CA GLU A 89 -22.75 -8.89 -22.21
C GLU A 89 -22.57 -9.01 -20.69
N THR A 90 -21.34 -8.88 -20.20
CA THR A 90 -21.04 -8.90 -18.76
C THR A 90 -21.64 -7.68 -18.06
N GLN A 91 -21.52 -6.50 -18.65
CA GLN A 91 -22.14 -5.28 -18.11
C GLN A 91 -23.67 -5.38 -18.14
N GLU A 92 -24.25 -5.90 -19.22
CA GLU A 92 -25.70 -6.12 -19.31
C GLU A 92 -26.19 -7.08 -18.22
N LEU A 93 -25.45 -8.15 -17.95
CA LEU A 93 -25.77 -9.10 -16.89
C LEU A 93 -25.70 -8.45 -15.50
N PHE A 94 -24.66 -7.67 -15.24
CA PHE A 94 -24.52 -6.92 -13.99
C PHE A 94 -25.69 -5.95 -13.81
N ASN A 95 -26.02 -5.16 -14.84
CA ASN A 95 -27.14 -4.20 -14.80
C ASN A 95 -28.49 -4.90 -14.59
N ALA A 96 -28.70 -6.06 -15.20
CA ALA A 96 -29.89 -6.88 -14.98
C ALA A 96 -29.97 -7.38 -13.52
N GLY A 97 -28.84 -7.79 -12.95
CA GLY A 97 -28.73 -8.20 -11.56
C GLY A 97 -29.01 -7.07 -10.57
N VAL A 98 -28.44 -5.90 -10.83
CA VAL A 98 -28.74 -4.67 -10.07
C VAL A 98 -30.24 -4.41 -10.11
N ARG A 99 -30.86 -4.37 -11.30
CA ARG A 99 -32.30 -4.13 -11.44
C ARG A 99 -33.16 -5.15 -10.67
N GLY A 100 -32.87 -6.44 -10.82
CA GLY A 100 -33.61 -7.51 -10.14
C GLY A 100 -33.50 -7.44 -8.61
N SER A 101 -32.38 -6.96 -8.08
CA SER A 101 -32.17 -6.85 -6.63
C SER A 101 -33.05 -5.79 -5.94
N PHE A 102 -33.54 -4.78 -6.68
CA PHE A 102 -34.36 -3.69 -6.12
C PHE A 102 -35.86 -3.88 -6.35
N ASP A 103 -36.28 -4.59 -7.40
CA ASP A 103 -37.71 -4.83 -7.66
C ASP A 103 -38.37 -5.71 -6.59
N GLY A 104 -37.60 -6.57 -5.90
CA GLY A 104 -38.08 -7.35 -4.74
C GLY A 104 -38.22 -6.56 -3.43
N ALA A 105 -37.67 -5.35 -3.34
CA ALA A 105 -37.73 -4.51 -2.14
C ALA A 105 -38.97 -3.60 -2.08
N ALA A 106 -39.73 -3.51 -3.18
CA ALA A 106 -40.93 -2.67 -3.30
C ALA A 106 -42.25 -3.44 -3.11
N GLY A 107 -42.20 -4.72 -2.71
CA GLY A 107 -43.37 -5.59 -2.69
C GLY A 107 -43.38 -6.60 -1.54
N THR A 108 -43.54 -6.12 -0.31
CA THR A 108 -44.32 -6.70 0.80
C THR A 108 -44.57 -5.64 1.85
#